data_AF-A0A0M3JN95-F1
#
_entry.id   AF-A0A0M3JN95-F1
#
_cell.length_a   1.000
_cell.length_b   1.000
_cell.length_c   1.000
_cell.angle_alpha   90.00
_cell.angle_beta   90.00
_cell.angle_gamma   90.00
#
_symmetry.space_group_name_H-M   'P 1'
#
loop_
_entity.id
_entity.type
_entity.pdbx_description
1 polymer ?
#
loop_
_entity_poly.entity_id
_entity_poly.type
_entity_poly.pdbx_seq_one_letter_code
_entity_poly.pdbx_strand_id
1 'polypeptide(L)'
;MAPEKLRAAEAEGLHKVFKLQTVINTTSMVLFDALGCLRRFNTVEDIFADFYEIRKKKYIERKAFQVGMLRAQSERLSNQV
;
A
#
# COMPACT_ATOMS: atom_id res chain seq x y z
N MET A 1 21.32 -25.61 -26.57
CA MET A 1 20.72 -26.95 -26.39
C MET A 1 20.85 -27.70 -27.71
N ALA A 2 21.05 -29.01 -27.68
CA ALA A 2 20.83 -29.80 -28.90
C ALA A 2 19.37 -29.60 -29.38
N PRO A 3 19.08 -29.54 -30.69
CA PRO A 3 17.74 -29.25 -31.22
C PRO A 3 16.64 -30.14 -30.63
N GLU A 4 16.96 -31.41 -30.37
CA GLU A 4 16.04 -32.37 -29.74
C GLU A 4 15.70 -32.02 -28.28
N LYS A 5 16.68 -31.50 -27.52
CA LYS A 5 16.45 -31.06 -26.13
C LYS A 5 15.58 -29.81 -26.07
N LEU A 6 15.70 -28.94 -27.07
CA LEU A 6 14.85 -27.75 -27.17
C LEU A 6 13.41 -28.14 -27.52
N ARG A 7 13.21 -29.01 -28.53
CA ARG A 7 11.88 -29.52 -28.88
C ARG A 7 11.18 -30.22 -27.71
N ALA A 8 11.93 -31.03 -26.94
CA ALA A 8 11.39 -31.65 -25.72
C ALA A 8 11.03 -30.62 -24.63
N ALA A 9 11.88 -29.60 -24.43
CA ALA A 9 11.61 -28.54 -23.46
C ALA A 9 10.44 -27.63 -23.86
N GLU A 10 10.23 -27.41 -25.15
CA GLU A 10 9.07 -26.69 -25.68
C GLU A 10 7.77 -27.48 -25.47
N ALA A 11 7.79 -28.80 -25.72
CA ALA A 11 6.64 -29.67 -25.48
C ALA A 11 6.24 -29.78 -24.00
N GLU A 12 7.22 -29.77 -23.08
CA GLU A 12 6.97 -29.73 -21.63
C GLU A 12 6.58 -28.34 -21.11
N GLY A 13 6.92 -27.28 -21.87
CA GLY A 13 6.72 -25.89 -21.51
C GLY A 13 7.97 -25.27 -20.89
N LEU A 14 8.59 -24.32 -21.61
CA LEU A 14 9.85 -23.68 -21.23
C LEU A 14 9.79 -23.03 -19.85
N HIS A 15 8.66 -22.42 -19.48
CA HIS A 15 8.47 -21.82 -18.17
C HIS A 15 8.60 -22.82 -17.03
N LYS A 16 8.14 -24.06 -17.23
CA LYS A 16 8.25 -25.15 -16.26
C LYS A 16 9.68 -25.70 -16.22
N VAL A 17 10.26 -25.98 -17.39
CA VAL A 17 11.62 -26.55 -17.53
C VAL A 17 12.68 -25.64 -16.91
N PHE A 18 12.58 -24.33 -17.17
CA PHE A 18 13.48 -23.33 -16.63
C PHE A 18 13.04 -22.75 -15.28
N LYS A 19 11.93 -23.23 -14.71
CA LYS A 19 11.40 -22.79 -13.40
C LYS A 19 11.18 -21.28 -13.33
N LEU A 20 10.64 -20.70 -14.40
CA LEU A 20 10.36 -19.26 -14.53
C LEU A 20 9.00 -18.86 -13.96
N GLN A 21 8.21 -19.80 -13.46
CA GLN A 21 6.92 -19.56 -12.84
C GLN A 21 6.92 -20.02 -11.40
N THR A 22 6.42 -19.16 -10.52
CA THR A 22 6.14 -19.48 -9.12
C THR A 22 4.75 -18.97 -8.76
N VAL A 23 4.09 -19.65 -7.82
CA VAL A 23 2.79 -19.25 -7.31
C VAL A 23 3.00 -18.46 -6.03
N ILE A 24 2.44 -17.26 -5.96
CA ILE A 24 2.39 -16.45 -4.75
C ILE A 24 0.94 -16.41 -4.28
N ASN A 25 0.71 -16.83 -3.04
CA ASN A 25 -0.62 -16.87 -2.44
C ASN A 25 -0.80 -15.68 -1.46
N THR A 26 -1.91 -14.97 -1.58
CA THR A 26 -2.28 -13.81 -0.74
C THR A 26 -3.42 -14.09 0.25
N THR A 27 -3.68 -15.36 0.57
CA THR A 27 -4.78 -15.77 1.49
C THR A 27 -4.64 -15.24 2.92
N SER A 28 -3.44 -14.82 3.34
CA SER A 28 -3.17 -14.34 4.70
C SER A 28 -2.69 -12.89 4.69
N MET A 29 -3.61 -11.94 4.53
CA MET A 29 -3.37 -10.51 4.74
C MET A 29 -3.83 -10.11 6.13
N VAL A 30 -2.96 -10.26 7.13
CA VAL A 30 -3.26 -9.92 8.54
C VAL A 30 -2.43 -8.71 8.95
N LEU A 31 -3.10 -7.63 9.32
CA LEU A 31 -2.48 -6.36 9.70
C LEU A 31 -3.15 -5.79 10.96
N PHE A 32 -2.48 -4.86 11.63
CA PHE A 32 -3.11 -4.02 12.64
C PHE A 32 -3.92 -2.91 11.98
N ASP A 33 -5.14 -2.70 12.44
CA ASP A 33 -5.95 -1.56 12.03
C ASP A 33 -5.55 -0.26 12.74
N ALA A 34 -6.26 0.82 12.43
CA ALA A 34 -6.00 2.14 13.02
C ALA A 34 -6.27 2.23 14.54
N LEU A 35 -6.95 1.24 15.12
CA LEU A 35 -7.19 1.11 16.56
C LEU A 35 -6.17 0.18 17.24
N GLY A 36 -5.24 -0.40 16.46
CA GLY A 36 -4.25 -1.36 16.95
C GLY A 36 -4.82 -2.76 17.14
N CYS A 37 -6.00 -3.07 16.58
CA CYS A 37 -6.58 -4.40 16.62
C CYS A 37 -6.10 -5.23 15.43
N LEU A 38 -5.78 -6.51 15.69
CA LEU A 38 -5.36 -7.42 14.64
C LEU A 38 -6.57 -7.83 13.79
N ARG A 39 -6.50 -7.61 12.48
CA ARG A 39 -7.59 -7.89 11.54
C ARG A 39 -7.06 -8.64 10.32
N ARG A 40 -7.86 -9.60 9.83
CA ARG A 40 -7.65 -10.23 8.52
C ARG A 40 -8.41 -9.46 7.44
N PHE A 41 -7.73 -9.14 6.36
CA PHE A 41 -8.27 -8.51 5.16
C PHE A 41 -8.42 -9.56 4.06
N ASN A 42 -9.54 -9.52 3.33
CA ASN A 42 -9.83 -10.49 2.28
C ASN A 42 -9.29 -10.03 0.92
N THR A 43 -9.26 -8.72 0.71
CA THR A 43 -8.84 -8.09 -0.54
C THR A 43 -7.87 -6.93 -0.26
N VAL A 44 -7.14 -6.52 -1.29
CA VAL A 44 -6.26 -5.33 -1.19
C VAL A 44 -7.11 -4.05 -1.14
N GLU A 45 -8.29 -4.08 -1.76
CA GLU A 45 -9.28 -3.02 -1.76
C GLU A 45 -9.81 -2.73 -0.34
N ASP A 46 -10.00 -3.76 0.50
CA ASP A 46 -10.38 -3.58 1.92
C ASP A 46 -9.32 -2.78 2.68
N ILE A 47 -8.04 -3.12 2.47
CA ILE A 47 -6.91 -2.40 3.08
C ILE A 47 -6.88 -0.95 2.59
N PHE A 48 -7.11 -0.74 1.30
CA PHE A 48 -7.09 0.58 0.69
C PHE A 48 -8.23 1.47 1.17
N ALA A 49 -9.43 0.91 1.35
CA ALA A 49 -10.59 1.64 1.88
C ALA A 49 -10.33 2.14 3.30
N ASP A 50 -9.83 1.27 4.20
CA ASP A 50 -9.45 1.65 5.56
C ASP A 50 -8.36 2.73 5.54
N PHE A 51 -7.32 2.56 4.72
CA PHE A 51 -6.24 3.54 4.57
C PHE A 51 -6.78 4.90 4.10
N TYR A 52 -7.65 4.90 3.09
CA TYR A 52 -8.17 6.12 2.48
C TYR A 52 -8.91 6.99 3.50
N GLU A 53 -9.82 6.41 4.28
CA GLU A 53 -10.61 7.14 5.28
C GLU A 53 -9.72 7.75 6.37
N ILE A 54 -8.78 6.96 6.89
CA ILE A 54 -7.81 7.46 7.89
C ILE A 54 -6.96 8.58 7.30
N ARG A 55 -6.45 8.40 6.07
CA ARG A 55 -5.57 9.38 5.45
C ARG A 55 -6.30 10.69 5.15
N LYS A 56 -7.54 10.61 4.67
CA LYS A 56 -8.42 11.77 4.44
C LYS A 56 -8.62 12.56 5.73
N LYS A 57 -8.97 11.89 6.83
CA LYS A 57 -9.11 12.52 8.15
C LYS A 57 -7.82 13.23 8.58
N LYS A 58 -6.67 12.57 8.42
CA LYS A 58 -5.36 13.18 8.74
C LYS A 58 -5.03 14.42 7.91
N TYR A 59 -5.44 14.48 6.64
CA TYR A 59 -5.27 15.69 5.85
C TYR A 59 -6.15 16.85 6.34
N ILE A 60 -7.38 16.57 6.75
CA ILE A 60 -8.28 17.58 7.33
C ILE A 60 -7.70 18.13 8.63
N GLU A 61 -7.27 17.25 9.55
CA GLU A 61 -6.62 17.62 10.81
C GLU A 61 -5.38 18.50 10.57
N ARG A 62 -4.53 18.10 9.61
CA ARG A 62 -3.32 18.84 9.26
C ARG A 62 -3.64 20.24 8.72
N LYS A 63 -4.66 20.37 7.86
CA LYS A 63 -5.08 21.67 7.33
C LYS A 63 -5.55 22.59 8.46
N ALA A 64 -6.39 22.08 9.35
CA ALA A 64 -6.90 22.86 10.49
C ALA A 64 -5.74 23.36 11.38
N PHE A 65 -4.78 22.49 11.69
CA PHE A 65 -3.59 22.86 12.45
C PHE A 65 -2.78 23.96 11.75
N GLN A 66 -2.49 23.81 10.45
CA GLN A 66 -1.72 24.80 9.70
C GLN A 66 -2.41 26.16 9.65
N VAL A 67 -3.73 26.19 9.46
CA VAL A 67 -4.52 27.43 9.48
C VAL A 67 -4.43 28.10 10.85
N GLY A 68 -4.58 27.35 11.94
CA GLY A 68 -4.45 27.90 13.30
C GLY A 68 -3.05 28.44 13.59
N MET A 69 -2.00 27.69 13.20
CA MET A 69 -0.61 28.09 13.37
C MET A 69 -0.30 29.40 12.61
N LEU A 70 -0.70 29.48 11.33
CA LEU A 70 -0.47 30.68 10.52
C LEU A 70 -1.25 31.89 11.05
N ARG A 71 -2.49 31.68 11.55
CA ARG A 71 -3.25 32.75 12.20
C ARG A 71 -2.54 33.29 13.44
N ALA A 72 -2.09 32.41 14.33
CA ALA A 72 -1.37 32.82 15.54
C ALA A 72 -0.07 33.57 15.21
N GLN A 73 0.65 33.15 14.16
CA GLN A 73 1.83 33.87 13.66
C GLN A 73 1.48 35.25 13.11
N SER A 74 0.40 35.35 12.33
CA SER A 74 -0.08 36.61 11.77
C SER A 74 -0.51 37.59 12.86
N GLU A 75 -1.28 37.14 13.86
CA GLU A 75 -1.72 37.96 14.99
C GLU A 75 -0.53 38.46 15.80
N ARG A 76 0.44 37.59 16.08
CA ARG A 76 1.68 37.97 16.76
C ARG A 76 2.44 39.06 15.99
N LEU A 77 2.63 38.89 14.67
CA LEU A 77 3.32 39.88 13.84
C LEU A 77 2.56 41.21 13.78
N SER A 78 1.23 41.15 13.66
CA SER A 78 0.39 42.36 13.63
C SER A 78 0.43 43.14 14.95
N ASN A 79 0.65 42.46 16.09
CA ASN A 79 0.79 43.11 17.39
C ASN A 79 2.22 43.62 17.67
N GLN A 80 3.19 43.32 16.80
CA GLN A 80 4.58 43.78 16.91
C GLN A 80 4.85 45.07 16.12
N VAL A 81 3.89 45.50 15.30
CA VAL A 81 3.90 46.75 14.52
C VAL A 81 2.97 47.75 15.20
#